data_AF-A0A7F8Q364-F1
#
_entry.id   AF-A0A7F8Q364-F1
#
_cell.length_a   1.000
_cell.length_b   1.000
_cell.length_c   1.000
_cell.angle_alpha   90.00
_cell.angle_beta   90.00
_cell.angle_gamma   90.00
#
_symmetry.space_group_name_H-M   'P 1'
#
loop_
_entity.id
_entity.type
_entity.pdbx_description
1 polymer ?
#
loop_
_entity_poly.entity_id
_entity_poly.type
_entity_poly.pdbx_seq_one_letter_code
_entity_poly.pdbx_strand_id
1 'polypeptide(L)'
;MQKLFERLPSYFDLQRRLMLLEDQISYLLGGIQVVYIEELQPVLTLEEYYSLLDVFYNRLVKNRIPFHPRSLRGLQMILNSDRYAPSLHELGHFNIPSLCDPANLQWFILTKAQQARDNMKRKEE
;
A
#
# COMPACT_ATOMS: atom_id res chain seq x y z
N MET A 1 -0.39 20.42 30.68
CA MET A 1 0.37 20.51 29.41
C MET A 1 1.55 19.51 29.32
N GLN A 2 1.46 18.30 29.89
CA GLN A 2 2.60 17.33 29.84
C GLN A 2 2.44 16.20 28.80
N LYS A 3 1.23 15.84 28.37
CA LYS A 3 1.01 14.74 27.40
C LYS A 3 1.43 15.05 25.95
N LEU A 4 1.64 16.32 25.59
CA LEU A 4 1.98 16.68 24.20
C LEU A 4 3.44 16.28 23.86
N PHE A 5 4.34 16.37 24.83
CA PHE A 5 5.77 16.15 24.63
C PHE A 5 6.18 14.68 24.69
N GLU A 6 5.47 13.85 25.47
CA GLU A 6 5.68 12.38 25.46
C GLU A 6 5.20 11.73 24.16
N ARG A 7 4.19 12.32 23.50
CA ARG A 7 3.68 11.85 22.20
C ARG A 7 4.62 12.15 21.04
N LEU A 8 5.44 13.19 21.12
CA LEU A 8 6.33 13.59 20.02
C LEU A 8 7.34 12.49 19.65
N PRO A 9 8.16 11.95 20.58
CA PRO A 9 9.06 10.83 20.30
C PRO A 9 8.32 9.57 19.81
N SER A 10 7.20 9.23 20.47
CA SER A 10 6.39 8.07 20.09
C SER A 10 5.79 8.19 18.67
N TYR A 11 5.44 9.41 18.25
CA TYR A 11 4.89 9.66 16.92
C TYR A 11 5.99 9.58 15.84
N PHE A 12 7.18 10.12 16.10
CA PHE A 12 8.33 9.93 15.21
C PHE A 12 8.74 8.47 15.07
N ASP A 13 8.71 7.72 16.17
CA ASP A 13 8.96 6.28 16.16
C ASP A 13 7.91 5.53 15.32
N LEU A 14 6.63 5.91 15.44
CA LEU A 14 5.55 5.35 14.63
C LEU A 14 5.73 5.67 13.15
N GLN A 15 6.02 6.92 12.79
CA GLN A 15 6.30 7.31 11.40
C GLN A 15 7.47 6.52 10.81
N ARG A 16 8.56 6.34 11.57
CA ARG A 16 9.71 5.56 11.12
C ARG A 16 9.33 4.09 10.88
N ARG A 17 8.60 3.48 11.81
CA ARG A 17 8.12 2.09 11.67
C ARG A 17 7.18 1.94 10.48
N LEU A 18 6.34 2.95 10.24
CA LEU A 18 5.45 2.99 9.10
C LEU A 18 6.20 3.01 7.77
N MET A 19 7.17 3.91 7.61
CA MET A 19 8.01 3.97 6.40
C MET A 19 8.73 2.63 6.12
N LEU A 20 9.26 2.00 7.18
CA LEU A 20 9.89 0.69 7.05
C LEU A 20 8.90 -0.39 6.57
N LEU A 21 7.66 -0.35 7.04
CA LEU A 21 6.63 -1.31 6.69
C LEU A 21 6.15 -1.13 5.25
N GLU A 22 5.98 0.13 4.81
CA GLU A 22 5.72 0.46 3.41
C GLU A 22 6.83 -0.07 2.48
N ASP A 23 8.10 0.13 2.83
CA ASP A 23 9.25 -0.37 2.07
C ASP A 23 9.28 -1.91 2.03
N GLN A 24 8.97 -2.57 3.14
CA GLN A 24 8.90 -4.03 3.21
C GLN A 24 7.79 -4.60 2.31
N ILE A 25 6.61 -3.98 2.35
CA ILE A 25 5.48 -4.35 1.48
C ILE A 25 5.85 -4.09 0.01
N SER A 26 6.45 -2.93 -0.28
CA SER A 26 6.93 -2.57 -1.61
C SER A 26 7.86 -3.64 -2.17
N TYR A 27 8.85 -4.06 -1.39
CA TYR A 27 9.79 -5.10 -1.78
C TYR A 27 9.10 -6.43 -2.09
N LEU A 28 8.18 -6.89 -1.22
CA LEU A 28 7.43 -8.13 -1.41
C LEU A 28 6.55 -8.10 -2.66
N LEU A 29 6.04 -6.92 -3.02
CA LEU A 29 5.17 -6.70 -4.18
C LEU A 29 5.96 -6.19 -5.40
N GLY A 30 7.25 -6.49 -5.52
CA GLY A 30 8.00 -6.22 -6.74
C GLY A 30 8.31 -4.75 -7.02
N GLY A 31 8.44 -3.94 -5.95
CA GLY A 31 8.86 -2.55 -5.98
C GLY A 31 7.74 -1.55 -6.28
N ILE A 32 6.48 -1.93 -6.07
CA ILE A 32 5.34 -1.01 -6.14
C ILE A 32 5.41 -0.01 -4.98
N GLN A 33 5.13 1.27 -5.23
CA GLN A 33 5.11 2.26 -4.17
C GLN A 33 3.80 2.15 -3.38
N VAL A 34 3.89 1.90 -2.07
CA VAL A 34 2.74 2.01 -1.17
C VAL A 34 2.59 3.48 -0.81
N VAL A 35 1.43 4.06 -1.09
CA VAL A 35 1.14 5.47 -0.82
C VAL A 35 -0.08 5.60 0.07
N TYR A 36 0.02 6.45 1.07
CA TYR A 36 -1.11 6.98 1.82
C TYR A 36 -1.56 8.28 1.16
N ILE A 37 -2.84 8.37 0.81
CA ILE A 37 -3.44 9.59 0.27
C ILE A 37 -4.55 10.01 1.24
N GLU A 38 -4.28 11.03 2.04
CA GLU A 38 -5.20 11.53 3.08
C GLU A 38 -6.58 11.84 2.49
N GLU A 39 -6.63 12.44 1.30
CA GLU A 39 -7.88 12.82 0.64
C GLU A 39 -8.74 11.61 0.25
N LEU A 40 -8.11 10.46 0.00
CA LEU A 40 -8.79 9.22 -0.36
C LEU A 40 -9.06 8.34 0.87
N GLN A 41 -8.42 8.63 2.00
CA GLN A 41 -8.52 7.85 3.24
C GLN A 41 -8.66 8.73 4.50
N PRO A 42 -9.56 9.73 4.52
CA PRO A 42 -9.57 10.81 5.52
C PRO A 42 -9.98 10.36 6.93
N VAL A 43 -10.35 9.09 7.12
CA VAL A 43 -10.86 8.55 8.38
C VAL A 43 -9.79 7.79 9.17
N LEU A 44 -8.64 7.46 8.57
CA LEU A 44 -7.60 6.67 9.25
C LEU A 44 -6.60 7.56 9.98
N THR A 45 -6.45 7.34 11.28
CA THR A 45 -5.30 7.82 12.05
C THR A 45 -4.01 7.10 11.60
N LEU A 46 -2.85 7.65 11.95
CA LEU A 46 -1.56 7.04 11.61
C LEU A 46 -1.42 5.64 12.25
N GLU A 47 -1.92 5.47 13.47
CA GLU A 47 -1.96 4.21 14.20
C GLU A 47 -2.85 3.16 13.50
N GLU A 48 -4.00 3.57 12.98
CA GLU A 48 -4.91 2.69 12.23
C GLU A 48 -4.31 2.32 10.86
N TYR A 49 -3.69 3.27 10.18
CA TYR A 49 -2.99 3.00 8.92
C TYR A 49 -1.80 2.06 9.12
N TYR A 50 -1.01 2.25 10.18
CA TYR A 50 0.05 1.31 10.57
C TYR A 50 -0.51 -0.09 10.83
N SER A 51 -1.59 -0.19 11.59
CA SER A 51 -2.23 -1.48 11.89
C SER A 51 -2.74 -2.19 10.63
N LEU A 52 -3.25 -1.41 9.66
CA LEU A 52 -3.68 -1.90 8.36
C LEU A 52 -2.52 -2.48 7.55
N LEU A 53 -1.41 -1.74 7.48
CA LEU A 53 -0.18 -2.19 6.83
C LEU A 53 0.37 -3.45 7.49
N ASP A 54 0.37 -3.53 8.82
CA ASP A 54 0.93 -4.67 9.57
C ASP A 54 0.13 -5.95 9.32
N VAL A 55 -1.20 -5.86 9.36
CA VAL A 55 -2.09 -6.98 9.00
C VAL A 55 -1.84 -7.44 7.56
N PHE A 56 -1.73 -6.49 6.62
CA PHE A 56 -1.49 -6.81 5.22
C PHE A 56 -0.11 -7.44 4.99
N TYR A 57 0.94 -6.88 5.59
CA TYR A 57 2.31 -7.41 5.54
C TYR A 57 2.38 -8.85 6.05
N ASN A 58 1.80 -9.12 7.23
CA ASN A 58 1.79 -10.47 7.80
C ASN A 58 1.06 -11.47 6.90
N ARG A 59 0.00 -11.03 6.19
CA ARG A 59 -0.66 -11.84 5.17
C ARG A 59 0.23 -12.09 3.96
N LEU A 60 0.95 -11.09 3.45
CA LEU A 60 1.89 -11.27 2.33
C LEU A 60 2.98 -12.29 2.68
N VAL A 61 3.60 -12.17 3.86
CA VAL A 61 4.63 -13.08 4.33
C VAL A 61 4.09 -14.50 4.49
N LYS A 62 2.91 -14.65 5.09
CA LYS A 62 2.26 -15.95 5.29
C LYS A 62 1.94 -16.66 3.97
N ASN A 63 1.43 -15.93 2.99
CA ASN A 63 0.99 -16.49 1.72
C ASN A 63 2.09 -16.60 0.66
N ARG A 64 3.24 -15.95 0.87
CA ARG A 64 4.42 -15.99 -0.03
C ARG A 64 4.06 -15.70 -1.49
N ILE A 65 3.43 -14.55 -1.73
CA ILE A 65 3.02 -14.16 -3.08
C ILE A 65 4.28 -13.88 -3.92
N PRO A 66 4.55 -14.65 -4.99
CA PRO A 66 5.78 -14.46 -5.75
C PRO A 66 5.65 -13.28 -6.72
N PHE A 67 6.49 -12.27 -6.51
CA PHE A 67 6.72 -11.19 -7.45
C PHE A 67 8.21 -11.10 -7.78
N HIS A 68 8.53 -10.69 -9.01
CA HIS A 68 9.90 -10.31 -9.33
C HIS A 68 10.20 -8.96 -8.62
N PRO A 69 11.34 -8.79 -7.93
CA PRO A 69 11.59 -7.64 -7.04
C PRO A 69 11.47 -6.23 -7.66
N ARG A 70 11.37 -6.12 -8.99
CA ARG A 70 11.26 -4.84 -9.71
C ARG A 70 10.16 -4.81 -10.77
N SER A 71 9.30 -5.83 -10.86
CA SER A 71 8.27 -5.89 -11.92
C SER A 71 7.27 -4.74 -11.87
N LEU A 72 7.02 -4.18 -10.69
CA LEU A 72 6.02 -3.14 -10.47
C LEU A 72 6.63 -1.77 -10.16
N ARG A 73 7.96 -1.61 -10.32
CA ARG A 73 8.62 -0.32 -10.11
C ARG A 73 7.95 0.78 -10.95
N GLY A 74 7.73 1.95 -10.34
CA GLY A 74 7.07 3.09 -10.96
C GLY A 74 5.54 3.01 -10.99
N LEU A 75 4.94 1.96 -10.41
CA LEU A 75 3.51 1.90 -10.14
C LEU A 75 3.25 2.24 -8.67
N GLN A 76 2.02 2.65 -8.38
CA GLN A 76 1.59 3.06 -7.04
C GLN A 76 0.38 2.23 -6.59
N MET A 77 0.28 2.00 -5.29
CA MET A 77 -0.90 1.40 -4.67
C MET A 77 -1.31 2.13 -3.40
N ILE A 78 -2.61 2.15 -3.16
CA ILE A 78 -3.23 2.58 -1.91
C ILE A 78 -3.77 1.33 -1.23
N LEU A 79 -3.43 1.16 0.05
CA LEU A 79 -3.98 0.09 0.87
C LEU A 79 -5.19 0.61 1.64
N ASN A 80 -6.35 -0.01 1.49
CA ASN A 80 -7.58 0.42 2.15
C ASN A 80 -8.15 -0.66 3.08
N SER A 81 -9.00 -0.24 4.02
CA SER A 81 -9.66 -1.12 5.00
C SER A 81 -10.92 -1.79 4.44
N ASP A 82 -11.25 -1.54 3.18
CA ASP A 82 -12.43 -2.10 2.55
C ASP A 82 -12.33 -3.62 2.36
N ARG A 83 -13.46 -4.24 2.04
CA ARG A 83 -13.57 -5.68 1.75
C ARG A 83 -13.94 -5.95 0.31
N TYR A 84 -13.82 -4.94 -0.56
CA TYR A 84 -14.13 -5.10 -1.98
C TYR A 84 -13.00 -5.84 -2.68
N ALA A 85 -13.13 -6.05 -3.99
CA ALA A 85 -12.05 -6.61 -4.77
C ALA A 85 -11.00 -5.52 -5.08
N PRO A 86 -9.72 -5.90 -5.29
CA PRO A 86 -8.73 -4.99 -5.85
C PRO A 86 -9.26 -4.27 -7.10
N SER A 87 -8.97 -2.98 -7.22
CA SER A 87 -9.36 -2.18 -8.38
C SER A 87 -8.21 -1.32 -8.90
N LEU A 88 -8.31 -0.88 -10.15
CA LEU A 88 -7.33 0.00 -10.79
C LEU A 88 -8.01 1.34 -11.02
N HIS A 89 -7.48 2.38 -10.41
CA HIS A 89 -7.98 3.73 -10.61
C HIS A 89 -7.63 4.22 -12.03
N GLU A 90 -8.44 5.13 -12.56
CA GLU A 90 -8.25 5.72 -13.89
C GLU A 90 -6.90 6.44 -14.05
N LEU A 91 -6.37 6.94 -12.93
CA LEU A 91 -5.04 7.58 -12.84
C LEU A 91 -3.87 6.57 -12.73
N GLY A 92 -4.15 5.26 -12.72
CA GLY A 92 -3.13 4.21 -12.80
C GLY A 92 -2.60 3.68 -11.48
N HIS A 93 -3.09 4.15 -10.32
CA HIS A 93 -2.77 3.52 -9.04
C HIS A 93 -3.73 2.38 -8.72
N PHE A 94 -3.22 1.37 -8.02
CA PHE A 94 -4.01 0.25 -7.53
C PHE A 94 -4.69 0.59 -6.21
N ASN A 95 -5.96 0.23 -6.05
CA ASN A 95 -6.65 0.26 -4.77
C ASN A 95 -6.74 -1.17 -4.24
N ILE A 96 -6.01 -1.45 -3.16
CA ILE A 96 -5.85 -2.79 -2.61
C ILE A 96 -6.53 -2.90 -1.25
N PRO A 97 -7.56 -3.75 -1.12
CA PRO A 97 -8.13 -4.14 0.16
C PRO A 97 -7.14 -4.92 1.00
N SER A 98 -6.91 -4.49 2.25
CA SER A 98 -6.04 -5.18 3.21
C SER A 98 -6.43 -6.65 3.45
N LEU A 99 -7.71 -6.97 3.25
CA LEU A 99 -8.24 -8.32 3.45
C LEU A 99 -8.45 -9.13 2.16
N CYS A 100 -8.01 -8.63 1.00
CA CYS A 100 -8.19 -9.31 -0.28
C CYS A 100 -7.52 -10.70 -0.31
N ASP A 101 -8.08 -11.59 -1.13
CA ASP A 101 -7.51 -12.92 -1.36
C ASP A 101 -6.12 -12.80 -2.03
N PRO A 102 -5.07 -13.47 -1.52
CA PRO A 102 -3.71 -13.38 -2.06
C PRO A 102 -3.59 -13.81 -3.53
N ALA A 103 -4.30 -14.84 -3.96
CA ALA A 103 -4.23 -15.32 -5.34
C ALA A 103 -4.92 -14.32 -6.29
N ASN A 104 -6.08 -13.80 -5.87
CA ASN A 104 -6.77 -12.74 -6.60
C ASN A 104 -5.92 -11.46 -6.69
N LEU A 105 -5.27 -11.05 -5.60
CA LEU A 105 -4.35 -9.91 -5.58
C LEU A 105 -3.23 -10.08 -6.61
N GLN A 106 -2.57 -11.24 -6.60
CA GLN A 106 -1.47 -11.51 -7.52
C GLN A 106 -1.93 -11.45 -8.98
N TRP A 107 -2.99 -12.19 -9.30
CA TRP A 107 -3.54 -12.22 -10.65
C TRP A 107 -3.96 -10.83 -11.13
N PHE A 108 -4.65 -10.07 -10.27
CA PHE A 108 -5.11 -8.73 -10.59
C PHE A 108 -3.95 -7.80 -10.92
N ILE A 109 -2.93 -7.76 -10.06
CA ILE A 109 -1.76 -6.90 -10.26
C ILE A 109 -1.04 -7.25 -11.56
N LEU A 110 -0.79 -8.55 -11.83
CA LEU A 110 -0.06 -8.97 -13.03
C LEU A 110 -0.83 -8.64 -14.32
N THR A 111 -2.15 -8.83 -14.32
CA THR A 111 -2.98 -8.55 -15.50
C THR A 111 -3.21 -7.08 -15.76
N LYS A 112 -3.18 -6.24 -14.70
CA LYS A 112 -3.44 -4.80 -14.79
C LYS A 112 -2.19 -3.92 -14.81
N ALA A 113 -1.00 -4.46 -14.57
CA ALA A 113 0.24 -3.71 -14.53
C ALA A 113 0.49 -2.86 -15.78
N GLN A 114 0.27 -3.40 -16.99
CA GLN A 114 0.47 -2.61 -18.21
C GLN A 114 -0.54 -1.47 -18.33
N GLN A 115 -1.82 -1.76 -18.09
CA GLN A 115 -2.88 -0.75 -18.08
C GLN A 115 -2.57 0.38 -17.07
N ALA A 116 -2.07 0.03 -15.89
CA ALA A 116 -1.66 1.00 -14.87
C ALA A 116 -0.56 1.95 -15.39
N ARG A 117 0.46 1.42 -16.08
CA ARG A 117 1.53 2.23 -16.70
C ARG A 117 0.99 3.16 -17.76
N ASP A 118 0.09 2.67 -18.61
CA ASP A 118 -0.50 3.46 -19.69
C ASP A 118 -1.41 4.57 -19.15
N ASN A 119 -2.13 4.31 -18.05
CA ASN A 119 -2.91 5.32 -17.34
C ASN A 119 -2.03 6.42 -16.76
N MET A 120 -0.90 6.08 -16.15
CA MET A 120 0.02 7.07 -15.57
C MET A 120 0.67 7.96 -16.64
N LYS A 121 1.02 7.41 -17.80
CA LYS A 121 1.61 8.19 -18.91
C LYS A 121 0.63 9.23 -19.48
N ARG A 122 -0.65 8.88 -19.62
CA ARG A 122 -1.70 9.81 -20.10
C ARG A 122 -1.95 11.00 -19.19
N LYS A 123 -1.44 10.99 -17.95
CA LYS A 123 -1.49 12.11 -17.02
C LYS A 123 -0.34 13.10 -17.22
N GLU A 124 0.76 12.67 -17.84
CA GLU A 124 1.93 13.52 -18.13
C GLU A 124 1.76 14.31 -19.44
N GLU A 125 0.73 14.00 -20.23
CA GLU A 125 0.29 14.69 -21.46
C GLU A 125 -0.82 15.72 -21.17
#